data_AF-A0A925BK53-F1
#
_entry.id   AF-A0A925BK53-F1
#
_cell.length_a   1.000
_cell.length_b   1.000
_cell.length_c   1.000
_cell.angle_alpha   90.00
_cell.angle_beta   90.00
_cell.angle_gamma   90.00
#
_symmetry.space_group_name_H-M   'P 1'
#
loop_
_entity.id
_entity.type
_entity.pdbx_description
1 polymer ?
#
loop_
_entity_poly.entity_id
_entity_poly.type
_entity_poly.pdbx_seq_one_letter_code
_entity_poly.pdbx_strand_id
1 'polypeptide(L)'
;MSTNRMPNARSAALATLLACACLIILLVALGQSGGQRFVPSVVQRTTPNRVRDDEDFRLDFRVRPLPRLRMPRRQPVNRTLDSRIQDCIARLAEVNHPDYGYSRTLSGVRFLPLPDQTDASGWTVTNHELATSAALTELVEIGPLALPALLDHLDDATPTRLLVERISFGGSSEGLSMTGGMSFAREVSGNPTNPREADLSSFHTDDKPDQVSGDGYRLKVGDLCFVALGQIVGRPYIAVRYQMTACVVINSPTHDLAICERVRQIWRADDPQRIVFESLLRDFATEEFDEEGSPPEDEVHSSYELSAALRLLYYFPKESTEMVAAELRKLRVAGPEPEGMFIPKGEWSPSPAAEFVRRVAWSREPAIRREIRRIFENTTNLDILLAALPAIAKDSPNLARRRLFSFVKAAHGHFPAADVVAAVVRGFGDQAIAILAEVFPESSPDSLWWFCLWGGCAEFDQNDQLLALLLNDRRMTVPDSKGLAHRVCDSAAQGLTELNPRFVFEPGGSAADRDQQIERLRQQMDAESRNKQ
;
A
#
# COMPACT_ATOMS: atom_id res chain seq x y z
N MET A 1 18.22 -11.91 -22.93
CA MET A 1 17.02 -11.44 -23.66
C MET A 1 15.81 -11.79 -22.80
N SER A 2 15.34 -10.84 -21.98
CA SER A 2 14.16 -11.03 -21.14
C SER A 2 12.92 -10.73 -21.99
N THR A 3 12.09 -11.73 -22.26
CA THR A 3 10.83 -11.55 -22.98
C THR A 3 9.75 -11.16 -21.96
N ASN A 4 9.38 -9.87 -21.93
CA ASN A 4 8.17 -9.41 -21.25
C ASN A 4 6.96 -10.12 -21.87
N ARG A 5 6.41 -11.12 -21.18
CA ARG A 5 5.10 -11.70 -21.53
C ARG A 5 4.03 -10.79 -20.95
N MET A 6 3.29 -10.10 -21.80
CA MET A 6 2.05 -9.44 -21.40
C MET A 6 1.01 -10.50 -20.97
N PRO A 7 0.21 -10.27 -19.93
CA PRO A 7 -0.86 -11.17 -19.54
C PRO A 7 -1.91 -11.28 -20.66
N ASN A 8 -2.39 -12.50 -20.90
CA ASN A 8 -3.40 -12.81 -21.91
C ASN A 8 -4.72 -12.08 -21.57
N ALA A 9 -5.30 -11.36 -22.54
CA ALA A 9 -6.54 -10.58 -22.39
C ALA A 9 -7.71 -11.39 -21.78
N ARG A 10 -7.71 -12.72 -21.92
CA ARG A 10 -8.69 -13.62 -21.30
C ARG A 10 -8.58 -13.70 -19.76
N SER A 11 -7.39 -13.55 -19.19
CA SER A 11 -7.17 -13.59 -17.74
C SER A 11 -7.69 -12.33 -17.04
N ALA A 12 -7.52 -11.16 -17.68
CA ALA A 12 -8.08 -9.91 -17.18
C ALA A 12 -9.61 -9.93 -17.19
N ALA A 13 -10.22 -10.43 -18.27
CA ALA A 13 -11.67 -10.58 -18.38
C ALA A 13 -12.28 -11.51 -17.32
N LEU A 14 -11.58 -12.60 -16.96
CA LEU A 14 -12.04 -13.55 -15.94
C LEU A 14 -11.98 -12.94 -14.53
N ALA A 15 -10.90 -12.22 -14.20
CA ALA A 15 -10.75 -11.50 -12.94
C ALA A 15 -11.85 -10.42 -12.78
N THR A 16 -12.17 -9.69 -13.85
CA THR A 16 -13.28 -8.72 -13.85
C THR A 16 -14.64 -9.40 -13.64
N LEU A 17 -14.88 -10.55 -14.26
CA LEU A 17 -16.13 -11.31 -14.07
C LEU A 17 -16.29 -11.84 -12.64
N LEU A 18 -15.21 -12.31 -12.02
CA LEU A 18 -15.22 -12.74 -10.61
C LEU A 18 -15.47 -11.57 -9.65
N ALA A 19 -14.83 -10.42 -9.87
CA ALA A 19 -15.07 -9.21 -9.08
C ALA A 19 -16.53 -8.74 -9.21
N CYS A 20 -17.10 -8.77 -10.42
CA CYS A 20 -18.51 -8.48 -10.64
C CYS A 20 -19.43 -9.49 -9.94
N ALA A 21 -19.12 -10.79 -9.96
CA ALA A 21 -19.91 -11.81 -9.29
C ALA A 21 -19.91 -11.62 -7.76
N CYS A 22 -18.75 -11.31 -7.16
CA CYS A 22 -18.64 -10.99 -5.73
C CYS A 22 -19.46 -9.74 -5.36
N LEU A 23 -19.42 -8.69 -6.18
CA LEU A 23 -20.21 -7.47 -5.96
C LEU A 23 -21.72 -7.74 -6.06
N ILE A 24 -22.15 -8.54 -7.04
CA ILE A 24 -23.56 -8.94 -7.20
C ILE A 24 -24.02 -9.77 -6.00
N ILE A 25 -23.20 -10.71 -5.51
CA ILE A 25 -23.51 -11.51 -4.31
C ILE A 25 -23.65 -10.60 -3.08
N LEU A 26 -22.78 -9.60 -2.93
CA LEU A 26 -22.85 -8.61 -1.85
C LEU A 26 -24.14 -7.78 -1.94
N LEU A 27 -24.51 -7.31 -3.13
CA LEU A 27 -25.72 -6.53 -3.37
C LEU A 27 -27.01 -7.35 -3.18
N VAL A 28 -27.00 -8.63 -3.58
CA VAL A 28 -28.12 -9.55 -3.35
C VAL A 28 -28.26 -9.89 -1.87
N ALA A 29 -27.15 -10.07 -1.14
CA ALA A 29 -27.17 -10.28 0.31
C ALA A 29 -27.76 -9.07 1.05
N LEU A 30 -27.45 -7.85 0.60
CA LEU A 30 -28.03 -6.61 1.14
C LEU A 30 -29.50 -6.41 0.72
N GLY A 31 -29.94 -7.01 -0.39
CA GLY A 31 -31.33 -6.95 -0.87
C GLY A 31 -32.29 -7.97 -0.26
N GLN A 32 -31.79 -9.03 0.39
CA GLN A 32 -32.61 -10.10 0.97
C GLN A 32 -33.09 -9.80 2.41
N SER A 33 -32.63 -8.71 3.03
CA SER A 33 -33.16 -8.26 4.32
C SER A 33 -34.46 -7.45 4.17
N GLY A 34 -35.59 -8.16 4.17
CA GLY A 34 -36.87 -7.65 4.69
C GLY A 34 -37.68 -6.70 3.78
N GLY A 35 -38.79 -7.22 3.25
CA GLY A 35 -39.74 -6.49 2.42
C GLY A 35 -40.39 -5.26 3.09
N GLN A 36 -39.98 -4.07 2.65
CA GLN A 36 -40.85 -2.91 2.58
C GLN A 36 -40.93 -2.44 1.12
N ARG A 37 -42.16 -2.19 0.65
CA ARG A 37 -42.46 -1.71 -0.70
C ARG A 37 -41.81 -0.34 -0.91
N PHE A 38 -40.84 -0.27 -1.81
CA PHE A 38 -40.27 0.98 -2.31
C PHE A 38 -41.26 1.62 -3.29
N VAL A 39 -41.89 2.72 -2.90
CA VAL A 39 -42.62 3.61 -3.82
C VAL A 39 -41.58 4.55 -4.43
N PRO A 40 -41.50 4.72 -5.76
CA PRO A 40 -40.51 5.61 -6.36
C PRO A 40 -40.89 7.06 -6.05
N SER A 41 -40.18 7.68 -5.10
CA SER A 41 -40.23 9.12 -4.89
C SER A 41 -39.49 9.81 -6.04
N VAL A 42 -40.15 10.83 -6.57
CA VAL A 42 -39.61 11.81 -7.51
C VAL A 42 -38.21 12.25 -7.07
N VAL A 43 -37.25 12.18 -8.01
CA VAL A 43 -35.86 12.63 -7.83
C VAL A 43 -35.87 14.12 -7.48
N GLN A 44 -35.89 14.42 -6.18
CA GLN A 44 -35.47 15.71 -5.67
C GLN A 44 -33.95 15.78 -5.81
N ARG A 45 -33.46 16.85 -6.44
CA ARG A 45 -32.06 17.22 -6.50
C ARG A 45 -31.46 17.17 -5.09
N THR A 46 -30.64 16.16 -4.83
CA THR A 46 -29.70 16.18 -3.71
C THR A 46 -28.62 17.20 -4.06
N THR A 47 -28.71 18.36 -3.42
CA THR A 47 -27.53 19.20 -3.16
C THR A 47 -26.45 18.36 -2.46
N PRO A 48 -25.16 18.68 -2.65
CA PRO A 48 -24.08 17.94 -1.99
C PRO A 48 -24.35 17.91 -0.48
N ASN A 49 -24.10 16.75 0.12
CA ASN A 49 -24.22 16.50 1.53
C ASN A 49 -23.73 17.71 2.33
N ARG A 50 -24.67 18.40 2.97
CA ARG A 50 -24.44 18.83 4.35
C ARG A 50 -24.19 17.53 5.09
N VAL A 51 -22.91 17.18 5.24
CA VAL A 51 -22.47 16.38 6.38
C VAL A 51 -23.19 17.01 7.56
N ARG A 52 -24.03 16.24 8.25
CA ARG A 52 -24.53 16.68 9.54
C ARG A 52 -23.30 17.11 10.34
N ASP A 53 -23.44 18.13 11.16
CA ASP A 53 -22.49 18.43 12.25
C ASP A 53 -22.47 17.25 13.25
N ASP A 54 -22.18 16.03 12.77
CA ASP A 54 -21.66 14.94 13.57
C ASP A 54 -20.32 15.49 14.03
N GLU A 55 -20.25 15.83 15.32
CA GLU A 55 -19.15 16.55 15.95
C GLU A 55 -17.82 16.16 15.30
N ASP A 56 -17.21 17.13 14.58
CA ASP A 56 -15.93 16.97 13.90
C ASP A 56 -14.98 16.29 14.88
N PHE A 57 -14.61 15.03 14.66
CA PHE A 57 -13.51 14.40 15.40
C PHE A 57 -12.26 15.23 15.11
N ARG A 58 -11.99 16.23 15.95
CA ARG A 58 -10.85 17.12 15.79
C ARG A 58 -9.70 16.49 16.53
N LEU A 59 -8.84 15.82 15.77
CA LEU A 59 -7.55 15.40 16.29
C LEU A 59 -6.74 16.65 16.66
N ASP A 60 -6.32 16.70 17.92
CA ASP A 60 -5.39 17.70 18.41
C ASP A 60 -3.97 17.21 18.17
N PHE A 61 -3.11 18.08 17.67
CA PHE A 61 -1.71 17.74 17.39
C PHE A 61 -0.78 18.51 18.32
N ARG A 62 0.20 17.82 18.92
CA ARG A 62 1.24 18.45 19.74
C ARG A 62 2.63 18.03 19.27
N VAL A 63 3.63 18.85 19.60
CA VAL A 63 5.03 18.59 19.23
C VAL A 63 5.81 18.27 20.49
N ARG A 64 6.38 17.07 20.56
CA ARG A 64 7.36 16.69 21.58
C ARG A 64 8.57 17.64 21.57
N PRO A 65 9.32 17.76 22.68
CA PRO A 65 10.58 18.49 22.67
C PRO A 65 11.51 18.00 21.55
N LEU A 66 11.81 18.89 20.59
CA LEU A 66 12.65 18.53 19.45
C LEU A 66 14.07 18.20 19.90
N PRO A 67 14.65 17.09 19.42
CA PRO A 67 16.03 16.76 19.73
C PRO A 67 16.96 17.80 19.10
N ARG A 68 18.00 18.18 19.84
CA ARG A 68 19.00 19.16 19.38
C ARG A 68 20.01 18.49 18.46
N LEU A 69 19.58 18.16 17.24
CA LEU A 69 20.44 17.59 16.21
C LEU A 69 21.10 18.70 15.40
N ARG A 70 22.40 18.55 15.13
CA ARG A 70 23.15 19.49 14.28
C ARG A 70 23.30 18.88 12.90
N MET A 71 22.68 19.52 11.91
CA MET A 71 22.92 19.16 10.53
C MET A 71 24.30 19.72 10.10
N PRO A 72 25.20 18.89 9.56
CA PRO A 72 26.45 19.39 8.98
C PRO A 72 26.12 20.30 7.80
N ARG A 73 26.94 21.34 7.58
CA ARG A 73 26.84 22.16 6.39
C ARG A 73 27.06 21.27 5.18
N ARG A 74 26.04 21.11 4.34
CA ARG A 74 26.12 20.28 3.15
C ARG A 74 26.70 21.05 1.98
N GLN A 75 27.26 20.31 1.03
CA GLN A 75 27.83 20.88 -0.18
C GLN A 75 26.69 21.37 -1.09
N PRO A 76 26.86 22.53 -1.75
CA PRO A 76 25.89 22.99 -2.74
C PRO A 76 25.78 22.00 -3.89
N VAL A 77 24.63 22.01 -4.57
CA VAL A 77 24.41 21.23 -5.80
C VAL A 77 25.48 21.62 -6.82
N ASN A 78 26.25 20.64 -7.30
CA ASN A 78 27.21 20.87 -8.37
C ASN A 78 26.50 20.83 -9.74
N ARG A 79 27.11 21.39 -10.78
CA ARG A 79 26.51 21.48 -12.12
C ARG A 79 26.12 20.13 -12.72
N THR A 80 26.86 19.06 -12.39
CA THR A 80 26.54 17.71 -12.89
C THR A 80 25.25 17.19 -12.27
N LEU A 81 25.08 17.36 -10.96
CA LEU A 81 23.85 16.97 -10.27
C LEU A 81 22.68 17.83 -10.72
N ASP A 82 22.89 19.14 -10.89
CA ASP A 82 21.87 20.05 -11.42
C ASP A 82 21.37 19.62 -12.81
N SER A 83 22.29 19.38 -13.75
CA SER A 83 21.94 18.85 -15.09
C SER A 83 21.16 17.55 -14.99
N ARG A 84 21.58 16.63 -14.11
CA ARG A 84 20.88 15.36 -13.90
C ARG A 84 19.45 15.55 -13.38
N ILE A 85 19.23 16.49 -12.46
CA ILE A 85 17.89 16.83 -11.95
C ILE A 85 17.01 17.35 -13.10
N GLN A 86 17.55 18.28 -13.90
CA GLN A 86 16.84 18.84 -15.05
C GLN A 86 16.48 17.77 -16.10
N ASP A 87 17.41 16.85 -16.39
CA ASP A 87 17.17 15.72 -17.30
C ASP A 87 16.08 14.78 -16.77
N CYS A 88 15.98 14.59 -15.45
CA CYS A 88 14.88 13.83 -14.85
C CYS A 88 13.54 14.56 -15.02
N ILE A 89 13.48 15.86 -14.73
CA ILE A 89 12.26 16.67 -14.89
C ILE A 89 11.78 16.64 -16.34
N ALA A 90 12.68 16.83 -17.31
CA ALA A 90 12.34 16.76 -18.73
C ALA A 90 11.74 15.40 -19.14
N ARG A 91 12.30 14.30 -18.62
CA ARG A 91 11.78 12.94 -18.87
C ARG A 91 10.41 12.67 -18.24
N LEU A 92 9.93 13.49 -17.30
CA LEU A 92 8.57 13.35 -16.77
C LEU A 92 7.51 13.53 -17.86
N ALA A 93 7.80 14.27 -18.94
CA ALA A 93 6.91 14.38 -20.10
C ALA A 93 6.65 13.02 -20.82
N GLU A 94 7.51 12.03 -20.60
CA GLU A 94 7.39 10.71 -21.22
C GLU A 94 6.47 9.76 -20.44
N VAL A 95 6.05 10.11 -19.22
CA VAL A 95 5.18 9.28 -18.37
C VAL A 95 3.85 9.02 -19.06
N ASN A 96 3.51 7.74 -19.19
CA ASN A 96 2.33 7.24 -19.93
C ASN A 96 1.52 6.19 -19.15
N HIS A 97 1.90 5.85 -17.93
CA HIS A 97 1.21 4.89 -17.06
C HIS A 97 0.92 5.53 -15.70
N PRO A 98 -0.19 5.15 -15.05
CA PRO A 98 -0.50 5.64 -13.70
C PRO A 98 0.48 5.08 -12.67
N ASP A 99 0.60 5.76 -11.53
CA ASP A 99 1.27 5.26 -10.32
C ASP A 99 0.61 5.90 -9.08
N TYR A 100 1.13 5.59 -7.89
CA TYR A 100 0.74 6.24 -6.63
C TYR A 100 0.89 7.77 -6.72
N GLY A 101 -0.16 8.49 -6.30
CA GLY A 101 -0.23 9.95 -6.37
C GLY A 101 -0.75 10.50 -7.70
N TYR A 102 -0.93 9.68 -8.74
CA TYR A 102 -1.47 10.13 -10.03
C TYR A 102 -2.25 9.02 -10.77
N SER A 103 -2.97 8.19 -10.03
CA SER A 103 -3.83 7.14 -10.57
C SER A 103 -5.32 7.51 -10.40
N ARG A 104 -6.11 7.26 -11.45
CA ARG A 104 -7.57 7.44 -11.38
C ARG A 104 -8.29 6.33 -10.62
N THR A 105 -7.67 5.16 -10.53
CA THR A 105 -8.31 3.95 -9.99
C THR A 105 -7.87 3.61 -8.57
N LEU A 106 -6.87 4.32 -8.06
CA LEU A 106 -6.24 4.07 -6.78
C LEU A 106 -5.74 5.41 -6.21
N SER A 107 -6.00 5.65 -4.94
CA SER A 107 -5.40 6.74 -4.18
C SER A 107 -4.26 6.21 -3.31
N GLY A 108 -3.41 7.11 -2.87
CA GLY A 108 -2.33 6.75 -1.97
C GLY A 108 -1.01 7.41 -2.32
N VAL A 109 -0.03 7.13 -1.48
CA VAL A 109 1.32 7.65 -1.60
C VAL A 109 2.31 6.51 -1.53
N ARG A 110 3.50 6.76 -2.05
CA ARG A 110 4.61 5.82 -2.02
C ARG A 110 5.89 6.60 -1.79
N PHE A 111 6.85 6.00 -1.10
CA PHE A 111 8.20 6.52 -1.08
C PHE A 111 9.04 5.74 -2.09
N LEU A 112 9.10 6.26 -3.33
CA LEU A 112 9.63 5.53 -4.48
C LEU A 112 11.02 4.88 -4.33
N PRO A 113 11.99 5.46 -3.59
CA PRO A 113 13.28 4.81 -3.37
C PRO A 113 13.18 3.44 -2.67
N LEU A 114 12.06 3.15 -2.00
CA LEU A 114 11.82 1.93 -1.26
C LEU A 114 10.48 1.33 -1.70
N PRO A 115 10.48 0.39 -2.66
CA PRO A 115 9.25 -0.03 -3.33
C PRO A 115 8.19 -0.62 -2.39
N ASP A 116 8.59 -1.20 -1.27
CA ASP A 116 7.69 -1.80 -0.27
C ASP A 116 7.07 -0.76 0.69
N GLN A 117 7.40 0.53 0.53
CA GLN A 117 6.95 1.62 1.39
C GLN A 117 5.81 2.37 0.73
N THR A 118 4.66 1.72 0.70
CA THR A 118 3.47 2.14 -0.02
C THR A 118 2.28 2.26 0.91
N ASP A 119 1.55 3.36 0.80
CA ASP A 119 0.33 3.66 1.51
C ASP A 119 -0.81 3.77 0.51
N ALA A 120 -1.42 2.64 0.18
CA ALA A 120 -2.60 2.62 -0.67
C ALA A 120 -3.83 3.05 0.15
N SER A 121 -4.62 3.96 -0.38
CA SER A 121 -5.91 4.36 0.18
C SER A 121 -6.94 4.40 -0.94
N GLY A 122 -8.21 4.12 -0.68
CA GLY A 122 -9.29 4.21 -1.68
C GLY A 122 -8.96 3.66 -3.08
N TRP A 123 -9.38 2.44 -3.39
CA TRP A 123 -9.13 1.82 -4.70
C TRP A 123 -10.41 1.25 -5.32
N THR A 124 -10.34 0.99 -6.62
CA THR A 124 -11.31 0.18 -7.36
C THR A 124 -10.82 -1.26 -7.45
N VAL A 125 -11.72 -2.24 -7.52
CA VAL A 125 -11.35 -3.65 -7.70
C VAL A 125 -11.05 -3.93 -9.18
N THR A 126 -9.91 -3.43 -9.66
CA THR A 126 -9.45 -3.57 -11.05
C THR A 126 -7.94 -3.72 -11.11
N ASN A 127 -7.41 -4.17 -12.25
CA ASN A 127 -6.00 -3.97 -12.55
C ASN A 127 -5.75 -2.46 -12.74
N HIS A 128 -4.93 -1.89 -11.86
CA HIS A 128 -4.59 -0.48 -11.87
C HIS A 128 -3.51 -0.12 -12.90
N GLU A 129 -2.85 -1.13 -13.49
CA GLU A 129 -1.75 -0.96 -14.46
C GLU A 129 -0.67 0.02 -13.97
N LEU A 130 -0.39 -0.01 -12.66
CA LEU A 130 0.60 0.88 -12.06
C LEU A 130 1.98 0.58 -12.64
N ALA A 131 2.68 1.61 -13.08
CA ALA A 131 4.06 1.51 -13.51
C ALA A 131 4.86 2.73 -13.07
N THR A 132 5.87 2.46 -12.25
CA THR A 132 6.70 3.51 -11.66
C THR A 132 7.62 4.18 -12.67
N SER A 133 7.57 5.51 -12.71
CA SER A 133 8.46 6.34 -13.51
C SER A 133 9.88 6.37 -12.92
N ALA A 134 10.86 5.86 -13.68
CA ALA A 134 12.27 5.89 -13.27
C ALA A 134 12.79 7.31 -13.02
N ALA A 135 12.35 8.29 -13.82
CA ALA A 135 12.73 9.69 -13.64
C ALA A 135 12.15 10.28 -12.33
N LEU A 136 10.92 9.90 -11.98
CA LEU A 136 10.30 10.32 -10.73
C LEU A 136 11.01 9.66 -9.52
N THR A 137 11.31 8.37 -9.59
CA THR A 137 12.10 7.67 -8.57
C THR A 137 13.45 8.35 -8.35
N GLU A 138 14.17 8.66 -9.43
CA GLU A 138 15.49 9.30 -9.37
C GLU A 138 15.43 10.70 -8.73
N LEU A 139 14.40 11.50 -9.02
CA LEU A 139 14.19 12.80 -8.36
C LEU A 139 13.97 12.65 -6.84
N VAL A 140 13.15 11.68 -6.44
CA VAL A 140 12.91 11.40 -5.02
C VAL A 140 14.17 10.84 -4.36
N GLU A 141 14.94 9.97 -5.01
CA GLU A 141 16.23 9.49 -4.49
C GLU A 141 17.23 10.61 -4.26
N ILE A 142 17.29 11.61 -5.15
CA ILE A 142 18.11 12.82 -4.99
C ILE A 142 17.65 13.65 -3.78
N GLY A 143 16.35 13.63 -3.50
CA GLY A 143 15.80 14.13 -2.25
C GLY A 143 15.80 15.66 -2.15
N PRO A 144 16.13 16.23 -0.96
CA PRO A 144 16.06 17.67 -0.73
C PRO A 144 16.95 18.54 -1.66
N LEU A 145 17.91 17.94 -2.38
CA LEU A 145 18.71 18.66 -3.38
C LEU A 145 17.94 18.94 -4.67
N ALA A 146 16.89 18.15 -4.98
CA ALA A 146 16.03 18.37 -6.15
C ALA A 146 14.97 19.45 -5.92
N LEU A 147 14.70 19.82 -4.65
CA LEU A 147 13.61 20.73 -4.27
C LEU A 147 13.61 22.06 -5.04
N PRO A 148 14.74 22.79 -5.20
CA PRO A 148 14.74 24.06 -5.92
C PRO A 148 14.24 23.91 -7.37
N ALA A 149 14.76 22.94 -8.11
CA ALA A 149 14.34 22.69 -9.49
C ALA A 149 12.88 22.23 -9.57
N LEU A 150 12.45 21.35 -8.65
CA LEU A 150 11.04 20.92 -8.60
C LEU A 150 10.09 22.10 -8.36
N LEU A 151 10.45 23.01 -7.45
CA LEU A 151 9.68 24.23 -7.16
C LEU A 151 9.64 25.18 -8.36
N ASP A 152 10.74 25.30 -9.10
CA ASP A 152 10.80 26.15 -10.29
C ASP A 152 9.97 25.57 -11.45
N HIS A 153 9.76 24.25 -11.50
CA HIS A 153 8.94 23.57 -12.50
C HIS A 153 7.51 23.22 -12.05
N LEU A 154 7.02 23.70 -10.90
CA LEU A 154 5.66 23.38 -10.43
C LEU A 154 4.54 23.86 -11.37
N ASP A 155 4.76 24.93 -12.12
CA ASP A 155 3.86 25.49 -13.12
C ASP A 155 4.21 25.05 -14.56
N ASP A 156 5.07 24.04 -14.72
CA ASP A 156 5.46 23.53 -16.04
C ASP A 156 4.28 22.81 -16.72
N ALA A 157 3.65 23.54 -17.65
CA ALA A 157 2.48 23.09 -18.41
C ALA A 157 2.81 22.09 -19.55
N THR A 158 4.05 21.60 -19.64
CA THR A 158 4.44 20.59 -20.64
C THR A 158 3.59 19.33 -20.44
N PRO A 159 2.81 18.88 -21.45
CA PRO A 159 1.96 17.72 -21.31
C PRO A 159 2.78 16.43 -21.24
N THR A 160 2.37 15.54 -20.34
CA THR A 160 2.83 14.14 -20.31
C THR A 160 2.06 13.30 -21.34
N ARG A 161 2.48 12.05 -21.54
CA ARG A 161 1.76 11.09 -22.38
C ARG A 161 0.52 10.52 -21.68
N LEU A 162 0.45 10.59 -20.36
CA LEU A 162 -0.65 10.05 -19.55
C LEU A 162 -1.91 10.91 -19.65
N LEU A 163 -2.97 10.31 -20.20
CA LEU A 163 -4.33 10.85 -20.18
C LEU A 163 -5.13 10.19 -19.06
N VAL A 164 -5.60 10.99 -18.12
CA VAL A 164 -6.49 10.56 -17.05
C VAL A 164 -7.91 10.65 -17.58
N GLU A 165 -8.47 9.54 -18.02
CA GLU A 165 -9.83 9.48 -18.55
C GLU A 165 -10.86 9.39 -17.42
N ARG A 166 -12.06 9.93 -17.66
CA ARG A 166 -13.21 9.77 -16.76
C ARG A 166 -13.57 8.28 -16.62
N ILE A 167 -13.94 7.86 -15.41
CA ILE A 167 -14.36 6.48 -15.16
C ILE A 167 -15.83 6.34 -15.54
N SER A 168 -16.12 5.42 -16.46
CA SER A 168 -17.48 5.06 -16.84
C SER A 168 -17.74 3.60 -16.49
N PHE A 169 -18.76 3.35 -15.68
CA PHE A 169 -19.25 2.01 -15.38
C PHE A 169 -20.49 1.73 -16.24
N GLY A 170 -20.49 0.62 -16.98
CA GLY A 170 -21.62 0.16 -17.78
C GLY A 170 -21.36 0.21 -19.29
N GLY A 171 -20.97 -0.93 -19.85
CA GLY A 171 -20.70 -1.12 -21.29
C GLY A 171 -21.67 -2.08 -21.97
N SER A 172 -22.89 -2.26 -21.46
CA SER A 172 -23.95 -2.96 -22.20
C SER A 172 -24.97 -1.95 -22.73
N SER A 173 -25.35 -2.13 -23.98
CA SER A 173 -26.18 -1.22 -24.79
C SER A 173 -27.58 -0.91 -24.25
N GLU A 174 -27.96 -1.40 -23.07
CA GLU A 174 -29.31 -1.31 -22.51
C GLU A 174 -29.37 -0.98 -21.00
N GLY A 175 -28.25 -0.65 -20.35
CA GLY A 175 -28.20 -0.39 -18.90
C GLY A 175 -27.60 0.96 -18.53
N LEU A 176 -28.06 1.56 -17.43
CA LEU A 176 -27.60 2.82 -16.84
C LEU A 176 -26.05 2.95 -16.86
N SER A 177 -25.52 3.78 -17.76
CA SER A 177 -24.11 4.18 -17.74
C SER A 177 -23.92 5.18 -16.60
N MET A 178 -23.20 4.77 -15.55
CA MET A 178 -22.78 5.69 -14.49
C MET A 178 -21.42 6.25 -14.86
N THR A 179 -21.41 7.50 -15.33
CA THR A 179 -20.19 8.25 -15.59
C THR A 179 -19.85 9.06 -14.35
N GLY A 180 -18.74 8.74 -13.69
CA GLY A 180 -18.33 9.44 -12.48
C GLY A 180 -17.84 10.86 -12.76
N GLY A 181 -17.81 11.72 -11.74
CA GLY A 181 -17.33 13.09 -11.88
C GLY A 181 -15.82 13.19 -12.09
N MET A 182 -15.35 14.28 -12.69
CA MET A 182 -13.94 14.64 -12.64
C MET A 182 -13.83 16.15 -12.41
N SER A 183 -13.14 16.54 -11.35
CA SER A 183 -13.04 17.95 -10.97
C SER A 183 -11.65 18.30 -10.44
N PHE A 184 -11.29 19.57 -10.60
CA PHE A 184 -10.14 20.15 -9.95
C PHE A 184 -10.42 20.42 -8.47
N ALA A 185 -9.40 20.29 -7.63
CA ALA A 185 -9.43 20.69 -6.24
C ALA A 185 -8.10 21.32 -5.82
N ARG A 186 -8.11 21.90 -4.62
CA ARG A 186 -6.94 22.50 -3.96
C ARG A 186 -6.52 21.65 -2.75
N GLU A 187 -6.33 20.35 -2.95
CA GLU A 187 -5.89 19.47 -1.86
C GLU A 187 -4.37 19.63 -1.63
N VAL A 188 -4.00 20.40 -0.61
CA VAL A 188 -2.60 20.54 -0.15
C VAL A 188 -2.55 20.20 1.33
N SER A 189 -2.09 18.99 1.65
CA SER A 189 -1.95 18.54 3.03
C SER A 189 -0.68 19.07 3.70
N GLY A 190 -0.72 19.28 5.01
CA GLY A 190 0.45 19.64 5.79
C GLY A 190 0.29 19.29 7.27
N ASN A 191 1.40 19.31 7.98
CA ASN A 191 1.42 19.10 9.41
C ASN A 191 0.93 20.38 10.11
N PRO A 192 -0.22 20.35 10.82
CA PRO A 192 -0.78 21.54 11.46
C PRO A 192 0.14 22.12 12.54
N THR A 193 1.06 21.31 13.07
CA THR A 193 2.04 21.78 14.06
C THR A 193 3.27 22.44 13.45
N ASN A 194 3.46 22.34 12.13
CA ASN A 194 4.53 23.03 11.42
C ASN A 194 4.09 24.47 11.11
N PRO A 195 4.78 25.50 11.65
CA PRO A 195 4.39 26.89 11.43
C PRO A 195 4.35 27.32 9.96
N ARG A 196 5.10 26.65 9.08
CA ARG A 196 5.07 26.90 7.64
C ARG A 196 3.79 26.39 6.96
N GLU A 197 3.10 25.44 7.59
CA GLU A 197 1.99 24.68 7.03
C GLU A 197 0.68 24.88 7.81
N ALA A 198 0.73 25.50 8.99
CA ALA A 198 -0.40 25.64 9.90
C ALA A 198 -1.63 26.35 9.31
N ASP A 199 -1.44 27.17 8.27
CA ASP A 199 -2.51 27.92 7.58
C ASP A 199 -3.01 27.19 6.31
N LEU A 200 -2.85 25.87 6.21
CA LEU A 200 -3.41 25.11 5.09
C LEU A 200 -4.91 24.85 5.23
N SER A 201 -5.48 24.91 6.44
CA SER A 201 -6.91 24.74 6.65
C SER A 201 -7.74 25.82 5.94
N SER A 202 -7.22 27.06 5.88
CA SER A 202 -7.86 28.18 5.16
C SER A 202 -7.69 28.10 3.63
N PHE A 203 -6.79 27.22 3.16
CA PHE A 203 -6.49 27.07 1.74
C PHE A 203 -7.54 26.25 0.99
N HIS A 204 -8.31 25.43 1.72
CA HIS A 204 -9.48 24.76 1.20
C HIS A 204 -10.65 25.74 1.17
N THR A 205 -11.02 26.23 -0.01
CA THR A 205 -12.20 27.08 -0.17
C THR A 205 -13.45 26.23 -0.41
N ASP A 206 -14.59 26.67 0.12
CA ASP A 206 -15.94 26.10 -0.15
C ASP A 206 -16.41 26.33 -1.61
N ASP A 207 -15.50 26.72 -2.50
CA ASP A 207 -15.82 26.95 -3.88
C ASP A 207 -16.25 25.63 -4.52
N LYS A 208 -17.29 25.71 -5.36
CA LYS A 208 -17.71 24.54 -6.13
C LYS A 208 -16.52 24.10 -6.99
N PRO A 209 -16.12 22.82 -6.91
CA PRO A 209 -14.93 22.36 -7.62
C PRO A 209 -15.14 22.46 -9.13
N ASP A 210 -14.18 23.10 -9.80
CA ASP A 210 -14.20 23.29 -11.25
C ASP A 210 -14.19 21.94 -11.95
N GLN A 211 -15.20 21.69 -12.79
CA GLN A 211 -15.31 20.42 -13.49
C GLN A 211 -14.28 20.35 -14.63
N VAL A 212 -13.61 19.20 -14.77
CA VAL A 212 -12.74 18.94 -15.92
C VAL A 212 -13.61 18.79 -17.16
N SER A 213 -13.37 19.63 -18.17
CA SER A 213 -14.08 19.59 -19.44
C SER A 213 -13.60 18.43 -20.33
N GLY A 214 -14.48 17.96 -21.23
CA GLY A 214 -14.15 16.86 -22.15
C GLY A 214 -14.09 15.48 -21.49
N ASP A 215 -13.33 14.57 -22.08
CA ASP A 215 -13.28 13.14 -21.71
C ASP A 215 -12.22 12.81 -20.65
N GLY A 216 -11.36 13.76 -20.29
CA GLY A 216 -10.31 13.54 -19.30
C GLY A 216 -9.32 14.69 -19.18
N TYR A 217 -8.33 14.49 -18.31
CA TYR A 217 -7.26 15.45 -18.05
C TYR A 217 -5.90 14.86 -18.43
N ARG A 218 -5.14 15.58 -19.26
CA ARG A 218 -3.76 15.19 -19.59
C ARG A 218 -2.80 15.83 -18.60
N LEU A 219 -2.20 15.00 -17.74
CA LEU A 219 -1.24 15.45 -16.72
C LEU A 219 -0.09 16.21 -17.34
N LYS A 220 0.45 17.15 -16.57
CA LYS A 220 1.60 17.99 -16.91
C LYS A 220 2.83 17.63 -16.09
N VAL A 221 3.99 18.10 -16.54
CA VAL A 221 5.25 17.97 -15.80
C VAL A 221 5.13 18.58 -14.40
N GLY A 222 4.50 19.75 -14.26
CA GLY A 222 4.26 20.39 -12.97
C GLY A 222 3.46 19.55 -11.97
N ASP A 223 2.49 18.77 -12.45
CA ASP A 223 1.71 17.85 -11.61
C ASP A 223 2.59 16.73 -11.02
N LEU A 224 3.52 16.21 -11.83
CA LEU A 224 4.45 15.17 -11.38
C LEU A 224 5.56 15.74 -10.49
N CYS A 225 5.99 16.99 -10.71
CA CYS A 225 6.87 17.71 -9.79
C CYS A 225 6.21 17.89 -8.41
N PHE A 226 4.90 18.17 -8.36
CA PHE A 226 4.12 18.26 -7.12
C PHE A 226 4.11 16.92 -6.36
N VAL A 227 3.90 15.81 -7.07
CA VAL A 227 3.98 14.46 -6.47
C VAL A 227 5.37 14.15 -5.94
N ALA A 228 6.43 14.39 -6.73
CA ALA A 228 7.81 14.13 -6.32
C ALA A 228 8.18 14.93 -5.07
N LEU A 229 7.78 16.21 -5.03
CA LEU A 229 8.02 17.10 -3.90
C LEU A 229 7.37 16.54 -2.64
N GLY A 230 6.09 16.15 -2.69
CA GLY A 230 5.39 15.54 -1.55
C GLY A 230 6.08 14.29 -1.02
N GLN A 231 6.57 13.44 -1.92
CA GLN A 231 7.34 12.27 -1.51
C GLN A 231 8.66 12.62 -0.82
N ILE A 232 9.34 13.70 -1.20
CA ILE A 232 10.58 14.14 -0.55
C ILE A 232 10.29 14.71 0.84
N VAL A 233 9.26 15.54 0.97
CA VAL A 233 8.95 16.27 2.21
C VAL A 233 8.04 15.50 3.18
N GLY A 234 7.52 14.34 2.78
CA GLY A 234 6.62 13.55 3.61
C GLY A 234 5.21 14.10 3.66
N ARG A 235 4.69 14.59 2.54
CA ARG A 235 3.32 15.08 2.37
C ARG A 235 2.59 14.31 1.28
N PRO A 236 1.29 14.03 1.43
CA PRO A 236 0.49 13.38 0.41
C PRO A 236 0.08 14.38 -0.69
N TYR A 237 1.06 14.95 -1.40
CA TYR A 237 0.81 15.73 -2.61
C TYR A 237 0.45 14.79 -3.75
N ILE A 238 -0.85 14.68 -4.01
CA ILE A 238 -1.47 13.74 -4.94
C ILE A 238 -2.05 14.55 -6.11
N ALA A 239 -1.50 14.40 -7.31
CA ALA A 239 -2.01 15.06 -8.50
C ALA A 239 -3.35 14.48 -9.00
N VAL A 240 -3.56 13.16 -8.83
CA VAL A 240 -4.82 12.48 -9.16
C VAL A 240 -5.20 11.56 -8.02
N ARG A 241 -6.39 11.77 -7.47
CA ARG A 241 -6.95 10.95 -6.39
C ARG A 241 -8.27 10.33 -6.83
N TYR A 242 -8.40 9.02 -6.66
CA TYR A 242 -9.69 8.34 -6.75
C TYR A 242 -10.57 8.69 -5.55
N GLN A 243 -11.83 9.01 -5.82
CA GLN A 243 -12.90 9.08 -4.85
C GLN A 243 -13.97 8.05 -5.23
N MET A 244 -14.60 7.43 -4.22
CA MET A 244 -15.67 6.46 -4.44
C MET A 244 -16.73 7.00 -5.40
N THR A 245 -17.47 6.09 -6.06
CA THR A 245 -18.46 6.36 -7.12
C THR A 245 -17.89 6.87 -8.45
N ALA A 246 -16.69 6.39 -8.83
CA ALA A 246 -16.02 6.75 -10.09
C ALA A 246 -15.59 8.23 -10.17
N CYS A 247 -15.57 8.95 -9.04
CA CYS A 247 -15.14 10.33 -9.02
C CYS A 247 -13.61 10.43 -9.03
N VAL A 248 -13.08 11.40 -9.77
CA VAL A 248 -11.64 11.66 -9.85
C VAL A 248 -11.38 13.12 -9.48
N VAL A 249 -10.48 13.33 -8.52
CA VAL A 249 -10.04 14.67 -8.11
C VAL A 249 -8.66 14.94 -8.70
N ILE A 250 -8.50 16.11 -9.32
CA ILE A 250 -7.25 16.58 -9.92
C ILE A 250 -6.69 17.76 -9.12
N ASN A 251 -5.51 17.60 -8.51
CA ASN A 251 -4.79 18.69 -7.85
C ASN A 251 -3.62 19.10 -8.76
N SER A 252 -3.86 20.08 -9.64
CA SER A 252 -2.88 20.49 -10.65
C SER A 252 -2.35 21.90 -10.36
N PRO A 253 -1.07 22.07 -9.97
CA PRO A 253 -0.45 23.39 -9.83
C PRO A 253 -0.33 24.15 -11.17
N THR A 254 -0.46 23.46 -12.30
CA THR A 254 -0.47 24.08 -13.64
C THR A 254 -1.84 24.64 -14.03
N HIS A 255 -2.91 24.09 -13.44
CA HIS A 255 -4.26 24.60 -13.59
C HIS A 255 -4.57 25.67 -12.54
N ASP A 256 -4.20 25.41 -11.29
CA ASP A 256 -4.44 26.28 -10.16
C ASP A 256 -3.12 26.84 -9.59
N LEU A 257 -2.80 28.07 -10.01
CA LEU A 257 -1.57 28.74 -9.58
C LEU A 257 -1.53 29.00 -8.07
N ALA A 258 -2.66 29.02 -7.37
CA ALA A 258 -2.66 29.18 -5.92
C ALA A 258 -1.98 27.98 -5.23
N ILE A 259 -2.17 26.76 -5.76
CA ILE A 259 -1.46 25.56 -5.26
C ILE A 259 0.04 25.75 -5.45
N CYS A 260 0.45 26.17 -6.66
CA CYS A 260 1.85 26.40 -7.00
C CYS A 260 2.50 27.43 -6.06
N GLU A 261 1.85 28.58 -5.87
CA GLU A 261 2.31 29.65 -4.99
C GLU A 261 2.39 29.20 -3.53
N ARG A 262 1.37 28.51 -3.02
CA ARG A 262 1.35 28.02 -1.63
C ARG A 262 2.47 27.01 -1.37
N VAL A 263 2.66 26.05 -2.27
CA VAL A 263 3.75 25.06 -2.16
C VAL A 263 5.12 25.74 -2.23
N ARG A 264 5.32 26.71 -3.13
CA ARG A 264 6.54 27.54 -3.17
C ARG A 264 6.76 28.30 -1.87
N GLN A 265 5.71 28.90 -1.29
CA GLN A 265 5.81 29.63 -0.02
C GLN A 265 6.24 28.72 1.14
N ILE A 266 5.72 27.50 1.21
CA ILE A 266 6.08 26.55 2.27
C ILE A 266 7.55 26.15 2.16
N TRP A 267 7.98 25.74 0.95
CA TRP A 267 9.22 24.98 0.76
C TRP A 267 10.40 25.75 0.18
N ARG A 268 10.20 26.96 -0.38
CA ARG A 268 11.31 27.77 -0.90
C ARG A 268 12.18 28.23 0.27
N ALA A 269 13.48 27.95 0.17
CA ALA A 269 14.49 28.34 1.14
C ALA A 269 15.88 28.37 0.49
N ASP A 270 16.77 29.18 1.05
CA ASP A 270 18.19 29.22 0.63
C ASP A 270 18.92 27.89 0.90
N ASP A 271 18.47 27.17 1.93
CA ASP A 271 18.98 25.84 2.31
C ASP A 271 17.82 24.83 2.30
N PRO A 272 17.52 24.21 1.14
CA PRO A 272 16.42 23.26 1.00
C PRO A 272 16.64 21.98 1.82
N GLN A 273 17.89 21.61 2.13
CA GLN A 273 18.15 20.42 2.94
C GLN A 273 17.81 20.69 4.40
N ARG A 274 18.19 21.88 4.89
CA ARG A 274 17.89 22.29 6.27
C ARG A 274 16.41 22.38 6.53
N ILE A 275 15.66 23.03 5.64
CA ILE A 275 14.20 23.18 5.82
C ILE A 275 13.51 21.81 5.83
N VAL A 276 13.89 20.89 4.93
CA VAL A 276 13.31 19.54 4.92
C VAL A 276 13.69 18.78 6.18
N PHE A 277 14.95 18.85 6.61
CA PHE A 277 15.39 18.22 7.87
C PHE A 277 14.61 18.74 9.08
N GLU A 278 14.50 20.06 9.24
CA GLU A 278 13.76 20.68 10.34
C GLU A 278 12.25 20.34 10.30
N SER A 279 11.66 20.28 9.11
CA SER A 279 10.27 19.83 8.93
C SER A 279 10.09 18.38 9.36
N LEU A 280 10.93 17.46 8.86
CA LEU A 280 10.83 16.04 9.20
C LEU A 280 11.12 15.79 10.68
N LEU A 281 12.03 16.54 11.32
CA LEU A 281 12.23 16.43 12.78
C LEU A 281 10.98 16.84 13.56
N ARG A 282 10.25 17.85 13.08
CA ARG A 282 8.99 18.25 13.68
C ARG A 282 7.91 17.21 13.46
N ASP A 283 7.79 16.68 12.24
CA ASP A 283 6.85 15.61 11.92
C ASP A 283 7.10 14.38 12.78
N PHE A 284 8.37 13.98 12.95
CA PHE A 284 8.77 12.89 13.85
C PHE A 284 8.40 13.14 15.32
N ALA A 285 8.39 14.40 15.73
CA ALA A 285 7.98 14.80 17.07
C ALA A 285 6.47 15.07 17.20
N THR A 286 5.70 14.96 16.12
CA THR A 286 4.27 15.26 16.12
C THR A 286 3.48 14.07 16.66
N GLU A 287 2.75 14.32 17.74
CA GLU A 287 1.87 13.37 18.40
C GLU A 287 0.41 13.76 18.13
N GLU A 288 -0.42 12.76 17.91
CA GLU A 288 -1.87 12.88 17.75
C GLU A 288 -2.55 12.64 19.11
N PHE A 289 -3.56 13.44 19.41
CA PHE A 289 -4.36 13.35 20.62
C PHE A 289 -5.85 13.39 20.23
N ASP A 290 -6.64 12.61 20.95
CA ASP A 290 -8.09 12.74 20.93
C ASP A 290 -8.55 14.05 21.60
N GLU A 291 -9.86 14.30 21.54
CA GLU A 291 -10.49 15.49 22.13
C GLU A 291 -10.33 15.57 23.67
N GLU A 292 -10.09 14.43 24.33
CA GLU A 292 -9.82 14.36 25.76
C GLU A 292 -8.35 14.68 26.09
N GLY A 293 -7.53 14.90 25.06
CA GLY A 293 -6.11 15.17 25.19
C GLY A 293 -5.29 13.95 25.56
N SER A 294 -5.85 12.75 25.36
CA SER A 294 -5.16 11.47 25.50
C SER A 294 -4.60 11.05 24.14
N PRO A 295 -3.42 10.41 24.09
CA PRO A 295 -3.02 9.73 22.87
C PRO A 295 -4.06 8.63 22.57
N PRO A 296 -4.45 8.42 21.30
CA PRO A 296 -5.39 7.35 20.97
C PRO A 296 -4.85 6.03 21.52
N GLU A 297 -5.68 5.28 22.26
CA GLU A 297 -5.24 4.04 22.95
C GLU A 297 -4.56 3.06 21.99
N ASP A 298 -4.95 3.09 20.72
CA ASP A 298 -4.50 2.22 19.65
C ASP A 298 -3.48 2.85 18.69
N GLU A 299 -3.14 4.14 18.79
CA GLU A 299 -2.20 4.81 17.87
C GLU A 299 -0.98 5.36 18.61
N VAL A 300 0.07 4.55 18.68
CA VAL A 300 1.36 4.95 19.29
C VAL A 300 2.13 5.92 18.40
N HIS A 301 1.84 5.97 17.10
CA HIS A 301 2.59 6.76 16.11
C HIS A 301 1.67 7.41 15.09
N SER A 302 1.82 8.73 14.94
CA SER A 302 1.13 9.49 13.92
C SER A 302 1.60 9.11 12.51
N SER A 303 0.76 9.33 11.50
CA SER A 303 1.17 9.19 10.10
C SER A 303 2.36 10.10 9.75
N TYR A 304 2.45 11.27 10.40
CA TYR A 304 3.59 12.18 10.30
C TYR A 304 4.87 11.55 10.85
N GLU A 305 4.82 10.92 12.02
CA GLU A 305 5.99 10.29 12.64
C GLU A 305 6.53 9.15 11.78
N LEU A 306 5.64 8.27 11.29
CA LEU A 306 5.98 7.15 10.42
C LEU A 306 6.63 7.63 9.11
N SER A 307 5.99 8.60 8.46
CA SER A 307 6.47 9.22 7.22
C SER A 307 7.83 9.90 7.40
N ALA A 308 8.04 10.56 8.55
CA ALA A 308 9.27 11.25 8.87
C ALA A 308 10.42 10.31 9.21
N ALA A 309 10.17 9.25 10.01
CA ALA A 309 11.19 8.26 10.39
C ALA A 309 11.87 7.66 9.15
N LEU A 310 11.05 7.27 8.17
CA LEU A 310 11.48 6.76 6.87
C LEU A 310 12.45 7.71 6.15
N ARG A 311 12.06 8.97 6.01
CA ARG A 311 12.80 9.98 5.23
C ARG A 311 14.03 10.51 5.95
N LEU A 312 13.95 10.62 7.27
CA LEU A 312 15.09 10.98 8.11
C LEU A 312 16.19 9.93 7.99
N LEU A 313 15.86 8.64 8.07
CA LEU A 313 16.83 7.56 7.87
C LEU A 313 17.37 7.51 6.43
N TYR A 314 16.55 7.87 5.44
CA TYR A 314 16.98 7.85 4.03
C TYR A 314 17.90 9.03 3.68
N TYR A 315 17.49 10.27 3.95
CA TYR A 315 18.24 11.46 3.54
C TYR A 315 19.26 11.96 4.57
N PHE A 316 19.05 11.64 5.85
CA PHE A 316 19.82 12.16 7.00
C PHE A 316 20.20 11.04 8.00
N PRO A 317 20.73 9.89 7.56
CA PRO A 317 20.99 8.75 8.46
C PRO A 317 21.99 9.11 9.56
N LYS A 318 23.02 9.91 9.26
CA LYS A 318 24.07 10.27 10.23
C LYS A 318 23.52 11.09 11.40
N GLU A 319 22.53 11.93 11.12
CA GLU A 319 21.93 12.85 12.07
C GLU A 319 20.79 12.20 12.85
N SER A 320 20.04 11.29 12.23
CA SER A 320 18.76 10.79 12.76
C SER A 320 18.80 9.37 13.34
N THR A 321 19.80 8.56 13.01
CA THR A 321 19.85 7.13 13.38
C THR A 321 19.62 6.85 14.86
N GLU A 322 20.35 7.55 15.74
CA GLU A 322 20.26 7.29 17.18
C GLU A 322 18.91 7.73 17.77
N MET A 323 18.30 8.77 17.19
CA MET A 323 16.96 9.23 17.59
C MET A 323 15.90 8.19 17.22
N VAL A 324 15.91 7.70 15.98
CA VAL A 324 14.94 6.69 15.53
C VAL A 324 15.16 5.36 16.25
N ALA A 325 16.42 4.97 16.53
CA ALA A 325 16.73 3.81 17.36
C ALA A 325 16.21 3.97 18.80
N ALA A 326 16.20 5.18 19.35
CA ALA A 326 15.65 5.44 20.67
C ALA A 326 14.12 5.24 20.70
N GLU A 327 13.38 5.64 19.66
CA GLU A 327 11.94 5.35 19.56
C GLU A 327 11.67 3.84 19.42
N LEU A 328 12.44 3.11 18.59
CA LEU A 328 12.35 1.65 18.51
C LEU A 328 12.54 0.96 19.87
N ARG A 329 13.36 1.54 20.75
CA ARG A 329 13.60 1.00 22.10
C ARG A 329 12.38 1.13 23.00
N LYS A 330 11.56 2.17 22.81
CA LYS A 330 10.35 2.42 23.60
C LYS A 330 9.20 1.51 23.22
N LEU A 331 9.23 0.92 22.01
CA LEU A 331 8.19 0.00 21.56
C LEU A 331 8.00 -1.16 22.52
N ARG A 332 6.77 -1.30 23.01
CA ARG A 332 6.32 -2.47 23.75
C ARG A 332 6.06 -3.59 22.74
N VAL A 333 7.03 -4.50 22.62
CA VAL A 333 6.96 -5.60 21.65
C VAL A 333 6.49 -6.92 22.24
N ALA A 334 6.41 -7.01 23.56
CA ALA A 334 6.00 -8.21 24.29
C ALA A 334 4.82 -7.90 25.24
N GLY A 335 3.96 -8.90 25.42
CA GLY A 335 2.82 -8.86 26.31
C GLY A 335 1.77 -9.88 25.89
N PRO A 336 0.82 -10.23 26.78
CA PRO A 336 -0.39 -10.90 26.34
C PRO A 336 -1.04 -10.00 25.28
N GLU A 337 -1.40 -10.57 24.14
CA GLU A 337 -2.35 -9.88 23.27
C GLU A 337 -3.62 -9.61 24.08
N PRO A 338 -4.30 -8.47 23.89
CA PRO A 338 -5.53 -8.18 24.61
C PRO A 338 -6.51 -9.34 24.43
N GLU A 339 -6.74 -10.12 25.50
CA GLU A 339 -7.64 -11.27 25.44
C GLU A 339 -9.03 -10.80 25.04
N GLY A 340 -9.54 -11.29 23.90
CA GLY A 340 -10.95 -11.13 23.52
C GLY A 340 -11.26 -10.11 22.41
N MET A 341 -10.28 -9.38 21.87
CA MET A 341 -10.56 -8.49 20.73
C MET A 341 -10.40 -9.24 19.40
N PHE A 342 -11.38 -10.08 19.08
CA PHE A 342 -11.50 -10.67 17.74
C PHE A 342 -11.97 -9.58 16.78
N ILE A 343 -11.05 -8.76 16.28
CA ILE A 343 -11.36 -7.79 15.23
C ILE A 343 -11.84 -8.59 14.01
N PRO A 344 -13.07 -8.38 13.52
CA PRO A 344 -13.57 -9.06 12.33
C PRO A 344 -12.57 -8.91 11.18
N LYS A 345 -12.28 -10.01 10.49
CA LYS A 345 -11.25 -10.20 9.44
C LYS A 345 -11.23 -9.19 8.26
N GLY A 346 -12.10 -8.18 8.24
CA GLY A 346 -12.23 -7.22 7.13
C GLY A 346 -11.33 -5.99 7.23
N GLU A 347 -10.85 -5.62 8.41
CA GLU A 347 -10.06 -4.40 8.64
C GLU A 347 -8.81 -4.74 9.47
N TRP A 348 -7.95 -5.59 8.91
CA TRP A 348 -6.69 -5.92 9.55
C TRP A 348 -5.70 -4.77 9.34
N SER A 349 -5.77 -3.77 10.22
CA SER A 349 -4.75 -2.74 10.32
C SER A 349 -3.60 -3.29 11.16
N PRO A 350 -2.35 -3.28 10.66
CA PRO A 350 -1.20 -3.71 11.45
C PRO A 350 -1.09 -2.84 12.69
N SER A 351 -0.63 -3.42 13.81
CA SER A 351 -0.36 -2.60 15.00
C SER A 351 0.57 -1.42 14.68
N PRO A 352 0.41 -0.23 15.29
CA PRO A 352 1.27 0.93 14.99
C PRO A 352 2.76 0.62 15.21
N ALA A 353 3.08 -0.23 16.19
CA ALA A 353 4.45 -0.69 16.42
C ALA A 353 4.99 -1.52 15.25
N ALA A 354 4.16 -2.41 14.69
CA ALA A 354 4.52 -3.16 13.49
C ALA A 354 4.72 -2.23 12.29
N GLU A 355 3.88 -1.21 12.16
CA GLU A 355 4.01 -0.23 11.08
C GLU A 355 5.29 0.60 11.21
N PHE A 356 5.60 1.10 12.41
CA PHE A 356 6.87 1.82 12.65
C PHE A 356 8.08 0.93 12.35
N VAL A 357 8.06 -0.34 12.78
CA VAL A 357 9.09 -1.32 12.46
C VAL A 357 9.23 -1.53 10.95
N ARG A 358 8.11 -1.70 10.24
CA ARG A 358 8.06 -1.86 8.77
C ARG A 358 8.71 -0.68 8.05
N ARG A 359 8.47 0.55 8.52
CA ARG A 359 9.03 1.79 7.94
C ARG A 359 10.53 1.92 8.08
N VAL A 360 11.16 1.24 9.04
CA VAL A 360 12.60 1.42 9.31
C VAL A 360 13.43 0.16 9.15
N ALA A 361 12.81 -1.02 8.97
CA ALA A 361 13.49 -2.31 8.86
C ALA A 361 14.45 -2.43 7.65
N TRP A 362 14.23 -1.65 6.60
CA TRP A 362 15.12 -1.60 5.42
C TRP A 362 16.48 -0.94 5.71
N SER A 363 16.56 -0.12 6.78
CA SER A 363 17.77 0.62 7.13
C SER A 363 18.93 -0.32 7.43
N ARG A 364 20.12 0.07 6.97
CA ARG A 364 21.39 -0.65 7.19
C ARG A 364 22.19 -0.11 8.38
N GLU A 365 21.70 0.94 9.03
CA GLU A 365 22.41 1.62 10.10
C GLU A 365 22.53 0.72 11.33
N PRO A 366 23.74 0.48 11.88
CA PRO A 366 23.96 -0.54 12.91
C PRO A 366 23.07 -0.38 14.16
N ALA A 367 22.77 0.85 14.56
CA ALA A 367 21.88 1.09 15.71
C ALA A 367 20.44 0.65 15.41
N ILE A 368 19.93 0.92 14.21
CA ILE A 368 18.60 0.45 13.79
C ILE A 368 18.58 -1.07 13.70
N ARG A 369 19.58 -1.69 13.05
CA ARG A 369 19.69 -3.16 12.95
C ARG A 369 19.66 -3.85 14.32
N ARG A 370 20.39 -3.29 15.27
CA ARG A 370 20.45 -3.80 16.65
C ARG A 370 19.08 -3.77 17.31
N GLU A 371 18.35 -2.66 17.20
CA GLU A 371 17.02 -2.54 17.80
C GLU A 371 15.98 -3.41 17.08
N ILE A 372 15.99 -3.49 15.74
CA ILE A 372 15.11 -4.39 14.99
C ILE A 372 15.34 -5.85 15.37
N ARG A 373 16.60 -6.26 15.55
CA ARG A 373 16.94 -7.60 16.05
C ARG A 373 16.39 -7.85 17.45
N ARG A 374 16.60 -6.90 18.38
CA ARG A 374 16.04 -6.98 19.74
C ARG A 374 14.52 -7.14 19.70
N ILE A 375 13.84 -6.36 18.86
CA ILE A 375 12.39 -6.43 18.67
C ILE A 375 11.98 -7.83 18.17
N PHE A 376 12.61 -8.31 17.11
CA PHE A 376 12.31 -9.61 16.51
C PHE A 376 12.51 -10.79 17.48
N GLU A 377 13.59 -10.74 18.28
CA GLU A 377 13.91 -11.77 19.28
C GLU A 377 12.91 -11.80 20.44
N ASN A 378 12.36 -10.64 20.83
CA ASN A 378 11.53 -10.51 22.03
C ASN A 378 10.03 -10.41 21.75
N THR A 379 9.61 -10.14 20.51
CA THR A 379 8.19 -9.87 20.26
C THR A 379 7.32 -11.11 20.46
N THR A 380 6.11 -10.90 20.96
CA THR A 380 5.03 -11.91 21.03
C THR A 380 3.91 -11.63 20.04
N ASN A 381 3.99 -10.53 19.28
CA ASN A 381 3.00 -10.13 18.29
C ASN A 381 3.49 -10.52 16.88
N LEU A 382 2.61 -11.15 16.10
CA LEU A 382 2.97 -11.67 14.77
C LEU A 382 3.29 -10.54 13.79
N ASP A 383 2.54 -9.44 13.80
CA ASP A 383 2.69 -8.32 12.86
C ASP A 383 4.06 -7.68 13.02
N ILE A 384 4.48 -7.44 14.28
CA ILE A 384 5.81 -6.89 14.59
C ILE A 384 6.90 -7.86 14.11
N LEU A 385 6.71 -9.17 14.30
CA LEU A 385 7.64 -10.18 13.82
C LEU A 385 7.75 -10.16 12.29
N LEU A 386 6.63 -10.12 11.57
CA LEU A 386 6.61 -10.08 10.11
C LEU A 386 7.18 -8.77 9.56
N ALA A 387 6.90 -7.64 10.20
CA ALA A 387 7.46 -6.34 9.83
C ALA A 387 8.99 -6.29 9.99
N ALA A 388 9.54 -6.95 11.02
CA ALA A 388 10.98 -7.06 11.24
C ALA A 388 11.65 -8.17 10.40
N LEU A 389 10.89 -9.09 9.80
CA LEU A 389 11.43 -10.27 9.13
C LEU A 389 12.37 -9.96 7.95
N PRO A 390 12.06 -9.01 7.03
CA PRO A 390 12.94 -8.71 5.90
C PRO A 390 14.34 -8.26 6.33
N ALA A 391 14.42 -7.56 7.47
CA ALA A 391 15.69 -7.24 8.08
C ALA A 391 16.43 -8.52 8.51
N ILE A 392 15.81 -9.34 9.37
CA ILE A 392 16.51 -10.43 10.05
C ILE A 392 16.81 -11.61 9.12
N ALA A 393 15.94 -11.91 8.16
CA ALA A 393 16.10 -13.06 7.27
C ALA A 393 17.42 -12.99 6.47
N LYS A 394 17.84 -11.78 6.07
CA LYS A 394 19.10 -11.56 5.35
C LYS A 394 20.35 -11.76 6.24
N ASP A 395 20.32 -11.24 7.46
CA ASP A 395 21.50 -11.22 8.34
C ASP A 395 21.61 -12.47 9.23
N SER A 396 20.49 -13.13 9.51
CA SER A 396 20.39 -14.24 10.47
C SER A 396 19.25 -15.19 10.11
N PRO A 397 19.32 -15.88 8.95
CA PRO A 397 18.24 -16.72 8.42
C PRO A 397 17.80 -17.83 9.38
N ASN A 398 18.74 -18.44 10.13
CA ASN A 398 18.42 -19.47 11.12
C ASN A 398 17.60 -18.94 12.31
N LEU A 399 17.89 -17.72 12.76
CA LEU A 399 17.10 -17.06 13.81
C LEU A 399 15.70 -16.75 13.29
N ALA A 400 15.62 -16.18 12.08
CA ALA A 400 14.37 -15.84 11.43
C ALA A 400 13.46 -17.07 11.28
N ARG A 401 14.00 -18.15 10.72
CA ARG A 401 13.32 -19.44 10.56
C ARG A 401 12.84 -19.96 11.92
N ARG A 402 13.72 -20.11 12.91
CA ARG A 402 13.37 -20.63 14.23
C ARG A 402 12.23 -19.84 14.91
N ARG A 403 12.29 -18.51 14.83
CA ARG A 403 11.26 -17.64 15.45
C ARG A 403 9.93 -17.76 14.73
N LEU A 404 9.93 -17.76 13.40
CA LEU A 404 8.72 -17.96 12.61
C LEU A 404 8.04 -19.30 12.93
N PHE A 405 8.81 -20.39 12.97
CA PHE A 405 8.32 -21.71 13.37
C PHE A 405 7.67 -21.71 14.75
N SER A 406 8.34 -21.08 15.72
CA SER A 406 7.82 -20.97 17.08
C SER A 406 6.47 -20.25 17.11
N PHE A 407 6.30 -19.20 16.30
CA PHE A 407 5.05 -18.43 16.24
C PHE A 407 3.92 -19.21 15.58
N VAL A 408 4.17 -19.82 14.42
CA VAL A 408 3.16 -20.62 13.73
C VAL A 408 2.67 -21.76 14.62
N LYS A 409 3.59 -22.43 15.33
CA LYS A 409 3.26 -23.47 16.28
C LYS A 409 2.44 -22.95 17.48
N ALA A 410 2.80 -21.79 18.03
CA ALA A 410 2.11 -21.19 19.17
C ALA A 410 0.71 -20.66 18.82
N ALA A 411 0.50 -20.20 17.58
CA ALA A 411 -0.79 -19.73 17.10
C ALA A 411 -1.82 -20.85 16.91
N HIS A 412 -1.45 -22.13 17.15
CA HIS A 412 -2.28 -23.30 16.92
C HIS A 412 -2.93 -23.32 15.52
N GLY A 413 -2.23 -22.72 14.54
CA GLY A 413 -2.70 -22.61 13.17
C GLY A 413 -3.73 -21.50 12.90
N HIS A 414 -4.13 -20.67 13.87
CA HIS A 414 -5.00 -19.51 13.67
C HIS A 414 -4.18 -18.25 13.35
N PHE A 415 -3.55 -18.21 12.19
CA PHE A 415 -2.81 -17.03 11.73
C PHE A 415 -3.18 -16.67 10.29
N PRO A 416 -3.00 -15.40 9.87
CA PRO A 416 -3.17 -14.99 8.49
C PRO A 416 -2.06 -15.62 7.64
N ALA A 417 -2.34 -16.81 7.08
CA ALA A 417 -1.35 -17.57 6.33
C ALA A 417 -0.83 -16.81 5.11
N ALA A 418 -1.66 -15.97 4.49
CA ALA A 418 -1.24 -15.13 3.37
C ALA A 418 -0.11 -14.17 3.78
N ASP A 419 -0.22 -13.49 4.93
CA ASP A 419 0.79 -12.53 5.38
C ASP A 419 2.09 -13.21 5.79
N VAL A 420 2.00 -14.35 6.47
CA VAL A 420 3.17 -15.17 6.81
C VAL A 420 3.88 -15.65 5.54
N VAL A 421 3.14 -16.18 4.58
CA VAL A 421 3.69 -16.62 3.29
C VAL A 421 4.35 -15.45 2.56
N ALA A 422 3.65 -14.32 2.41
CA ALA A 422 4.19 -13.15 1.72
C ALA A 422 5.46 -12.63 2.40
N ALA A 423 5.48 -12.57 3.73
CA ALA A 423 6.65 -12.18 4.50
C ALA A 423 7.81 -13.19 4.34
N VAL A 424 7.54 -14.50 4.31
CA VAL A 424 8.56 -15.54 4.08
C VAL A 424 9.12 -15.44 2.67
N VAL A 425 8.27 -15.30 1.66
CA VAL A 425 8.69 -15.09 0.27
C VAL A 425 9.60 -13.88 0.16
N ARG A 426 9.18 -12.73 0.69
CA ARG A 426 9.98 -11.50 0.67
C ARG A 426 11.29 -11.63 1.46
N GLY A 427 11.26 -12.29 2.61
CA GLY A 427 12.42 -12.40 3.49
C GLY A 427 13.47 -13.42 3.02
N PHE A 428 13.04 -14.53 2.42
CA PHE A 428 13.91 -15.68 2.13
C PHE A 428 14.11 -15.98 0.64
N GLY A 429 13.39 -15.29 -0.25
CA GLY A 429 13.50 -15.48 -1.71
C GLY A 429 13.36 -16.95 -2.11
N ASP A 430 14.36 -17.49 -2.79
CA ASP A 430 14.36 -18.89 -3.28
C ASP A 430 14.27 -19.94 -2.15
N GLN A 431 14.61 -19.60 -0.90
CA GLN A 431 14.49 -20.52 0.23
C GLN A 431 13.06 -20.59 0.80
N ALA A 432 12.16 -19.71 0.34
CA ALA A 432 10.79 -19.61 0.85
C ALA A 432 10.03 -20.94 0.75
N ILE A 433 10.11 -21.63 -0.41
CA ILE A 433 9.45 -22.93 -0.62
C ILE A 433 9.89 -23.96 0.43
N ALA A 434 11.19 -24.09 0.69
CA ALA A 434 11.71 -25.06 1.65
C ALA A 434 11.25 -24.75 3.08
N ILE A 435 11.21 -23.47 3.45
CA ILE A 435 10.71 -23.03 4.75
C ILE A 435 9.21 -23.30 4.87
N LEU A 436 8.42 -22.94 3.86
CA LEU A 436 6.97 -23.13 3.87
C LEU A 436 6.58 -24.62 3.87
N ALA A 437 7.34 -25.49 3.20
CA ALA A 437 7.15 -26.94 3.25
C ALA A 437 7.25 -27.51 4.67
N GLU A 438 8.04 -26.90 5.53
CA GLU A 438 8.15 -27.27 6.94
C GLU A 438 7.07 -26.58 7.80
N VAL A 439 6.63 -25.36 7.45
CA VAL A 439 5.62 -24.59 8.20
C VAL A 439 4.20 -25.12 7.96
N PHE A 440 3.86 -25.48 6.73
CA PHE A 440 2.50 -25.87 6.33
C PHE A 440 1.92 -27.07 7.10
N PRO A 441 2.69 -28.15 7.40
CA PRO A 441 2.19 -29.25 8.22
C PRO A 441 1.66 -28.80 9.60
N GLU A 442 2.28 -27.78 10.20
CA GLU A 442 1.91 -27.22 11.51
C GLU A 442 0.78 -26.18 11.43
N SER A 443 0.40 -25.75 10.23
CA SER A 443 -0.65 -24.75 10.01
C SER A 443 -2.06 -25.37 10.08
N SER A 444 -3.08 -24.59 10.44
CA SER A 444 -4.47 -25.10 10.44
C SER A 444 -4.97 -25.33 9.02
N PRO A 445 -5.88 -26.30 8.82
CA PRO A 445 -6.52 -26.50 7.52
C PRO A 445 -7.24 -25.25 7.00
N ASP A 446 -7.89 -24.48 7.89
CA ASP A 446 -8.60 -23.26 7.51
C ASP A 446 -7.64 -22.18 6.99
N SER A 447 -6.50 -21.98 7.65
CA SER A 447 -5.50 -21.02 7.21
C SER A 447 -4.89 -21.40 5.86
N LEU A 448 -4.62 -22.69 5.63
CA LEU A 448 -4.13 -23.18 4.34
C LEU A 448 -5.18 -23.10 3.24
N TRP A 449 -6.45 -23.36 3.57
CA TRP A 449 -7.56 -23.19 2.65
C TRP A 449 -7.72 -21.74 2.22
N TRP A 450 -7.70 -20.80 3.17
CA TRP A 450 -7.71 -19.37 2.88
C TRP A 450 -6.54 -19.00 1.96
N PHE A 451 -5.34 -19.47 2.26
CA PHE A 451 -4.18 -19.26 1.40
C PHE A 451 -4.39 -19.78 -0.04
N CYS A 452 -5.01 -20.95 -0.21
CA CYS A 452 -5.33 -21.50 -1.53
C CYS A 452 -6.40 -20.69 -2.27
N LEU A 453 -7.45 -20.24 -1.57
CA LEU A 453 -8.58 -19.50 -2.16
C LEU A 453 -8.15 -18.17 -2.78
N TRP A 454 -7.15 -17.51 -2.19
CA TRP A 454 -6.60 -16.26 -2.72
C TRP A 454 -5.57 -16.48 -3.84
N GLY A 455 -5.46 -17.71 -4.38
CA GLY A 455 -4.54 -18.02 -5.46
C GLY A 455 -3.07 -17.92 -5.04
N GLY A 456 -2.77 -18.19 -3.77
CA GLY A 456 -1.41 -18.06 -3.24
C GLY A 456 -1.00 -16.61 -2.95
N CYS A 457 0.27 -16.29 -3.18
CA CYS A 457 0.82 -14.96 -2.96
C CYS A 457 1.03 -14.28 -4.31
N ALA A 458 0.19 -13.33 -4.70
CA ALA A 458 0.26 -12.68 -6.02
C ALA A 458 1.65 -12.09 -6.36
N GLU A 459 2.46 -11.79 -5.35
CA GLU A 459 3.84 -11.29 -5.47
C GLU A 459 4.88 -12.39 -5.78
N PHE A 460 4.49 -13.67 -5.80
CA PHE A 460 5.41 -14.80 -5.93
C PHE A 460 5.27 -15.53 -7.26
N ASP A 461 6.28 -15.39 -8.12
CA ASP A 461 6.33 -16.01 -9.44
C ASP A 461 6.31 -17.56 -9.42
N GLN A 462 6.56 -18.18 -8.26
CA GLN A 462 6.55 -19.64 -8.06
C GLN A 462 5.32 -20.11 -7.25
N ASN A 463 4.19 -19.41 -7.37
CA ASN A 463 2.93 -19.82 -6.73
C ASN A 463 2.51 -21.25 -7.10
N ASP A 464 2.85 -21.72 -8.29
CA ASP A 464 2.61 -23.10 -8.71
C ASP A 464 3.34 -24.08 -7.78
N GLN A 465 4.63 -23.89 -7.55
CA GLN A 465 5.42 -24.72 -6.63
C GLN A 465 4.90 -24.65 -5.20
N LEU A 466 4.42 -23.48 -4.78
CA LEU A 466 3.90 -23.28 -3.43
C LEU A 466 2.59 -24.03 -3.19
N LEU A 467 1.64 -23.95 -4.13
CA LEU A 467 0.40 -24.72 -4.08
C LEU A 467 0.67 -26.22 -4.24
N ALA A 468 1.72 -26.61 -4.97
CA ALA A 468 2.11 -28.02 -5.11
C ALA A 468 2.40 -28.69 -3.77
N LEU A 469 2.96 -27.95 -2.80
CA LEU A 469 3.24 -28.46 -1.45
C LEU A 469 1.97 -28.94 -0.74
N LEU A 470 0.82 -28.35 -1.08
CA LEU A 470 -0.46 -28.59 -0.44
C LEU A 470 -1.30 -29.67 -1.15
N LEU A 471 -0.88 -30.17 -2.32
CA LEU A 471 -1.61 -31.23 -3.05
C LEU A 471 -1.66 -32.57 -2.29
N ASN A 472 -0.81 -32.76 -1.29
CA ASN A 472 -0.84 -33.95 -0.42
C ASN A 472 -1.66 -33.74 0.87
N ASP A 473 -2.10 -32.51 1.14
CA ASP A 473 -2.76 -32.16 2.40
C ASP A 473 -4.26 -32.51 2.35
N ARG A 474 -4.60 -33.67 2.90
CA ARG A 474 -5.98 -34.20 2.91
C ARG A 474 -6.79 -33.72 4.12
N ARG A 475 -6.26 -32.82 4.94
CA ARG A 475 -6.98 -32.31 6.12
C ARG A 475 -8.23 -31.54 5.68
N MET A 476 -9.28 -31.62 6.50
CA MET A 476 -10.55 -30.93 6.27
C MET A 476 -10.56 -29.59 6.99
N THR A 477 -11.11 -28.56 6.35
CA THR A 477 -11.45 -27.28 7.00
C THR A 477 -12.63 -27.46 7.96
N VAL A 478 -12.83 -26.48 8.82
CA VAL A 478 -14.12 -26.29 9.50
C VAL A 478 -15.18 -26.03 8.42
N PRO A 479 -16.40 -26.58 8.56
CA PRO A 479 -17.49 -26.27 7.64
C PRO A 479 -17.73 -24.76 7.55
N ASP A 480 -17.88 -24.25 6.33
CA ASP A 480 -18.25 -22.85 6.10
C ASP A 480 -19.68 -22.56 6.58
N SER A 481 -20.17 -21.32 6.38
CA SER A 481 -21.53 -20.92 6.74
C SER A 481 -22.63 -21.70 6.02
N LYS A 482 -22.30 -22.46 4.96
CA LYS A 482 -23.19 -23.35 4.22
C LYS A 482 -23.05 -24.82 4.66
N GLY A 483 -22.23 -25.09 5.68
CA GLY A 483 -21.95 -26.43 6.17
C GLY A 483 -21.03 -27.24 5.26
N LEU A 484 -20.32 -26.60 4.32
CA LEU A 484 -19.39 -27.26 3.40
C LEU A 484 -17.98 -27.25 4.00
N ALA A 485 -17.42 -28.43 4.21
CA ALA A 485 -16.01 -28.59 4.56
C ALA A 485 -15.19 -28.87 3.29
N HIS A 486 -14.04 -28.23 3.17
CA HIS A 486 -13.14 -28.35 2.02
C HIS A 486 -11.89 -29.15 2.41
N ARG A 487 -11.34 -29.94 1.47
CA ARG A 487 -10.00 -30.51 1.63
C ARG A 487 -8.97 -29.49 1.17
N VAL A 488 -7.89 -29.31 1.93
CA VAL A 488 -6.81 -28.38 1.55
C VAL A 488 -6.27 -28.71 0.15
N CYS A 489 -6.06 -29.98 -0.17
CA CYS A 489 -5.56 -30.41 -1.48
C CYS A 489 -6.52 -30.10 -2.65
N ASP A 490 -7.84 -30.14 -2.43
CA ASP A 490 -8.83 -29.78 -3.45
C ASP A 490 -8.77 -28.28 -3.76
N SER A 491 -8.64 -27.44 -2.72
CA SER A 491 -8.51 -25.99 -2.88
C SER A 491 -7.17 -25.59 -3.49
N ALA A 492 -6.08 -26.28 -3.15
CA ALA A 492 -4.78 -26.06 -3.79
C ALA A 492 -4.83 -26.38 -5.29
N ALA A 493 -5.49 -27.48 -5.68
CA ALA A 493 -5.67 -27.87 -7.08
C ALA A 493 -6.55 -26.88 -7.87
N GLN A 494 -7.60 -26.36 -7.22
CA GLN A 494 -8.42 -25.29 -7.80
C GLN A 494 -7.59 -24.01 -8.00
N GLY A 495 -6.87 -23.55 -6.98
CA GLY A 495 -6.01 -22.36 -7.09
C GLY A 495 -4.95 -22.50 -8.20
N LEU A 496 -4.36 -23.70 -8.37
CA LEU A 496 -3.44 -23.98 -9.48
C LEU A 496 -4.09 -23.83 -10.85
N THR A 497 -5.32 -24.30 -10.99
CA THR A 497 -6.10 -24.19 -12.24
C THR A 497 -6.42 -22.74 -12.57
N GLU A 498 -6.78 -21.95 -11.56
CA GLU A 498 -7.07 -20.52 -11.71
C GLU A 498 -5.84 -19.71 -12.11
N LEU A 499 -4.68 -19.99 -11.47
CA LEU A 499 -3.42 -19.32 -11.76
C LEU A 499 -2.82 -19.73 -13.11
N ASN A 500 -2.93 -21.01 -13.47
CA ASN A 500 -2.37 -21.57 -14.68
C ASN A 500 -3.38 -22.54 -15.33
N PRO A 501 -4.15 -22.05 -16.32
CA PRO A 501 -5.20 -22.84 -17.00
C PRO A 501 -4.74 -24.12 -17.70
N ARG A 502 -3.44 -24.41 -17.72
CA ARG A 502 -2.89 -25.69 -18.21
C ARG A 502 -3.11 -26.82 -17.21
N PHE A 503 -3.11 -26.51 -15.92
CA PHE A 503 -3.50 -27.41 -14.86
C PHE A 503 -5.03 -27.43 -14.83
N VAL A 504 -5.64 -28.60 -14.95
CA VAL A 504 -7.10 -28.75 -14.98
C VAL A 504 -7.55 -29.54 -13.76
N PHE A 505 -8.35 -28.90 -12.93
CA PHE A 505 -9.04 -29.49 -11.79
C PHE A 505 -10.53 -29.18 -11.85
N GLU A 506 -11.37 -30.20 -11.76
CA GLU A 506 -12.81 -30.09 -11.66
C GLU A 506 -13.22 -30.42 -10.21
N PRO A 507 -13.75 -29.46 -9.44
CA PRO A 507 -14.11 -29.67 -8.03
C PRO A 507 -15.33 -30.61 -7.85
N GLY A 508 -16.04 -30.94 -8.94
CA GLY A 508 -17.12 -31.91 -8.94
C GLY A 508 -16.66 -33.36 -8.75
N GLY A 509 -17.63 -34.27 -8.56
CA GLY A 509 -17.38 -35.72 -8.49
C GLY A 509 -17.11 -36.25 -7.08
N SER A 510 -16.76 -37.54 -7.02
CA SER A 510 -16.42 -38.21 -5.76
C SER A 510 -15.03 -37.80 -5.27
N ALA A 511 -14.74 -38.01 -3.98
CA ALA A 511 -13.41 -37.76 -3.44
C ALA A 511 -12.31 -38.58 -4.15
N ALA A 512 -12.64 -39.79 -4.62
CA ALA A 512 -11.72 -40.63 -5.38
C ALA A 512 -11.42 -40.05 -6.77
N ASP A 513 -12.44 -39.51 -7.45
CA ASP A 513 -12.26 -38.83 -8.74
C ASP A 513 -11.34 -37.61 -8.60
N ARG A 514 -11.57 -36.80 -7.56
CA ARG A 514 -10.72 -35.65 -7.24
C ARG A 514 -9.28 -36.06 -6.90
N ASP A 515 -9.09 -37.14 -6.14
CA ASP A 515 -7.74 -37.67 -5.84
C ASP A 515 -7.00 -38.10 -7.12
N GLN A 516 -7.69 -38.73 -8.07
CA GLN A 516 -7.10 -39.10 -9.37
C GLN A 516 -6.75 -37.87 -10.22
N GLN A 517 -7.55 -36.80 -10.14
CA GLN A 517 -7.23 -35.52 -10.79
C GLN A 517 -5.98 -34.89 -10.16
N ILE A 518 -5.90 -34.84 -8.83
CA ILE A 518 -4.75 -34.29 -8.11
C ILE A 518 -3.46 -35.05 -8.45
N GLU A 519 -3.53 -36.38 -8.52
CA GLU A 519 -2.36 -37.18 -8.91
C GLU A 519 -1.88 -36.89 -10.34
N ARG A 520 -2.81 -36.68 -11.28
CA ARG A 520 -2.48 -36.26 -12.65
C ARG A 520 -1.81 -34.88 -12.68
N LEU A 521 -2.30 -33.93 -11.89
CA LEU A 521 -1.69 -32.60 -11.77
C LEU A 521 -0.24 -32.69 -11.30
N ARG A 522 0.03 -33.48 -10.26
CA ARG A 522 1.39 -33.70 -9.75
C ARG A 522 2.32 -34.27 -10.82
N GLN A 523 1.87 -35.29 -11.54
CA GLN A 523 2.65 -35.90 -12.63
C GLN A 523 2.97 -34.89 -13.75
N GLN A 524 2.03 -34.00 -14.07
CA GLN A 524 2.26 -32.92 -15.03
C GLN A 524 3.30 -31.92 -14.53
N MET A 525 3.20 -31.47 -13.27
CA MET A 525 4.16 -30.54 -12.66
C MET A 525 5.58 -31.14 -12.59
N ASP A 526 5.69 -32.42 -12.26
CA ASP A 526 6.97 -33.14 -12.24
C ASP A 526 7.58 -33.25 -13.65
N ALA A 527 6.75 -33.47 -14.67
CA ALA A 527 7.20 -33.48 -16.06
C ALA A 527 7.68 -32.10 -16.53
N GLU A 528 6.97 -31.02 -16.18
CA GLU A 528 7.41 -29.66 -16.50
C GLU A 528 8.70 -29.27 -15.78
N SER A 529 8.84 -29.63 -14.51
CA SER A 529 10.05 -29.36 -13.73
C SER A 529 11.28 -30.04 -14.33
N ARG A 530 11.12 -31.29 -14.80
CA ARG A 530 12.19 -32.01 -15.53
C ARG A 530 12.55 -31.39 -16.87
N ASN A 531 11.60 -30.75 -17.57
CA ASN A 531 11.86 -30.09 -18.85
C ASN A 531 12.54 -28.72 -18.70
N LYS A 532 12.50 -28.11 -17.51
CA LYS A 532 13.17 -26.83 -17.21
C LYS A 532 14.64 -27.02 -16.78
N GLN A 533 15.01 -28.22 -16.34
CA GLN A 533 16.39 -28.62 -16.00
C GLN A 533 17.13 -29.08 -17.26
#